data_AF-A0A1S8TJW1-F1
#
_entry.id   AF-A0A1S8TJW1-F1
#
_cell.length_a   1.000
_cell.length_b   1.000
_cell.length_c   1.000
_cell.angle_alpha   90.00
_cell.angle_beta   90.00
_cell.angle_gamma   90.00
#
_symmetry.space_group_name_H-M   'P 1'
#
loop_
_entity.id
_entity.type
_entity.pdbx_description
1 polymer ?
#
loop_
_entity_poly.entity_id
_entity_poly.type
_entity_poly.pdbx_seq_one_letter_code
_entity_poly.pdbx_strand_id
1 'polypeptide(L)'
;MKKLKLTKVMGSALVIASIFALNPMGVSASWKQDSNGWWWNTGNNSYVVGWRNIDGKWYYFSSDGYMVHDTTVDGYQIGSNGAWIQESEDASSNLKQKIRETVFNELTSGERQSVSGSWQDSEISKITLEDGMGTINDKSYIGKQVYLIDFPTKNEIEPNIITVFVDMNNYKIIGYGFVD
;
A
#
# COMPACT_ATOMS: atom_id res chain seq x y z
N MET A 1 4.07 26.72 17.67
CA MET A 1 4.32 25.31 18.01
C MET A 1 4.05 24.47 16.77
N LYS A 2 5.12 23.99 16.12
CA LYS A 2 5.02 23.19 14.89
C LYS A 2 4.48 21.80 15.27
N LYS A 3 3.29 21.44 14.77
CA LYS A 3 2.76 20.07 14.92
C LYS A 3 3.67 19.15 14.12
N LEU A 4 4.39 18.27 14.80
CA LEU A 4 5.18 17.20 14.18
C LEU A 4 4.20 16.27 13.47
N LYS A 5 4.18 16.32 12.14
CA LYS A 5 3.52 15.32 11.31
C LYS A 5 4.41 14.09 11.31
N LEU A 6 3.87 12.95 11.74
CA LEU A 6 4.56 11.67 11.79
C LEU A 6 4.92 11.24 10.36
N THR A 7 6.15 11.52 9.93
CA THR A 7 6.67 11.11 8.63
C THR A 7 6.92 9.61 8.62
N LYS A 8 6.30 8.94 7.65
CA LYS A 8 6.49 7.54 7.22
C LYS A 8 7.91 7.01 7.47
N VAL A 9 8.04 5.99 8.33
CA VAL A 9 9.05 4.93 8.21
C VAL A 9 8.42 3.63 8.72
N MET A 10 7.73 2.89 7.86
CA MET A 10 7.33 1.49 8.14
C MET A 10 8.17 0.48 7.35
N GLY A 11 9.16 0.95 6.60
CA GLY A 11 10.20 0.12 6.03
C GLY A 11 11.48 0.29 6.82
N SER A 12 11.97 -0.82 7.40
CA SER A 12 13.38 -1.06 7.74
C SER A 12 14.07 -0.13 8.74
N ALA A 13 14.14 -0.55 10.01
CA ALA A 13 15.36 -0.52 10.82
C ALA A 13 15.18 -1.32 12.12
N LEU A 14 15.87 -2.46 12.21
CA LEU A 14 16.28 -3.09 13.47
C LEU A 14 17.10 -2.08 14.29
N VAL A 15 16.67 -1.77 15.51
CA VAL A 15 17.59 -1.31 16.56
C VAL A 15 17.40 -2.23 17.76
N ILE A 16 18.33 -3.17 17.91
CA ILE A 16 18.57 -3.87 19.16
C ILE A 16 19.20 -2.86 20.12
N ALA A 17 18.55 -2.63 21.26
CA ALA A 17 19.16 -1.94 22.38
C ALA A 17 18.87 -2.71 23.68
N SER A 18 19.88 -3.46 24.10
CA SER A 18 20.26 -3.77 25.48
C SER A 18 19.34 -4.66 26.33
N ILE A 19 19.88 -5.84 26.57
CA ILE A 19 19.40 -6.92 27.43
C ILE A 19 19.40 -6.46 28.89
N PHE A 20 18.25 -6.46 29.56
CA PHE A 20 18.20 -6.77 30.99
C PHE A 20 17.83 -8.25 31.12
N ALA A 21 18.77 -9.05 31.62
CA ALA A 21 18.52 -10.44 31.95
C ALA A 21 17.54 -10.50 33.12
N LEU A 22 16.32 -10.98 32.87
CA LEU A 22 15.43 -11.50 33.89
C LEU A 22 15.02 -12.92 33.48
N ASN A 23 15.25 -13.85 34.40
CA ASN A 23 14.98 -15.28 34.28
C ASN A 23 13.60 -15.57 33.66
N PRO A 24 13.45 -16.61 32.81
CA PRO A 24 12.17 -16.93 32.21
C PRO A 24 11.27 -17.61 33.25
N MET A 25 10.47 -16.81 33.97
CA MET A 25 9.25 -17.34 34.57
C MET A 25 8.30 -17.63 33.42
N GLY A 26 8.00 -18.91 33.19
CA GLY A 26 7.11 -19.36 32.13
C GLY A 26 5.74 -18.72 32.27
N VAL A 27 5.51 -17.63 31.54
CA VAL A 27 4.18 -17.13 31.27
C VAL A 27 4.12 -16.79 29.78
N SER A 28 3.48 -17.68 29.02
CA SER A 28 3.27 -17.46 27.60
C SER A 28 2.31 -16.30 27.42
N ALA A 29 2.78 -15.26 26.71
CA ALA A 29 1.89 -14.19 26.31
C ALA A 29 0.75 -14.79 25.46
N SER A 30 -0.48 -14.36 25.72
CA SER A 30 -1.65 -14.97 25.10
C SER A 30 -2.82 -14.00 24.97
N TRP A 31 -3.64 -14.24 23.96
CA TRP A 31 -4.92 -13.57 23.80
C TRP A 31 -5.87 -13.99 24.93
N LYS A 32 -6.54 -13.01 25.51
CA LYS A 32 -7.60 -13.19 26.50
C LYS A 32 -8.81 -12.35 26.11
N GLN A 33 -9.99 -12.75 26.57
CA GLN A 33 -11.26 -12.09 26.26
C GLN A 33 -12.18 -12.07 27.47
N ASP A 34 -12.93 -10.98 27.62
CA ASP A 34 -14.01 -10.80 28.59
C ASP A 34 -15.21 -10.11 27.90
N SER A 35 -16.15 -9.57 28.67
CA SER A 35 -17.33 -8.86 28.16
C SER A 35 -17.01 -7.55 27.45
N ASN A 36 -15.84 -6.94 27.71
CA ASN A 36 -15.44 -5.66 27.17
C ASN A 36 -14.61 -5.80 25.89
N GLY A 37 -13.90 -6.93 25.73
CA GLY A 37 -13.21 -7.24 24.49
C GLY A 37 -12.01 -8.17 24.64
N TRP A 38 -11.16 -8.17 23.62
CA TRP A 38 -9.91 -8.92 23.60
C TRP A 38 -8.76 -8.09 24.15
N TRP A 39 -7.83 -8.69 24.88
CA TRP A 39 -6.55 -8.07 25.23
C TRP A 39 -5.40 -9.06 25.10
N TRP A 40 -4.18 -8.54 25.03
CA TRP A 40 -2.97 -9.35 25.02
C TRP A 40 -2.34 -9.36 26.42
N ASN A 41 -2.37 -10.53 27.07
CA ASN A 41 -1.79 -10.73 28.39
C ASN A 41 -0.30 -11.05 28.26
N THR A 42 0.56 -10.27 28.91
CA THR A 42 2.03 -10.47 28.87
C THR A 42 2.56 -11.35 30.01
N GLY A 43 1.65 -11.95 30.79
CA GLY A 43 1.98 -12.94 31.81
C GLY A 43 2.24 -12.44 33.22
N ASN A 44 2.30 -11.13 33.45
CA ASN A 44 2.46 -10.54 34.78
C ASN A 44 1.24 -9.72 35.23
N ASN A 45 0.02 -10.15 34.86
CA ASN A 45 -1.21 -9.35 35.00
C ASN A 45 -1.14 -7.95 34.34
N SER A 46 -0.22 -7.77 33.38
CA SER A 46 -0.03 -6.54 32.64
C SER A 46 -0.66 -6.64 31.25
N TYR A 47 -1.23 -5.53 30.77
CA TYR A 47 -1.83 -5.38 29.45
C TYR A 47 -0.99 -4.42 28.60
N VAL A 48 -1.15 -4.52 27.28
CA VAL A 48 -0.47 -3.66 26.31
C VAL A 48 -1.40 -2.55 25.85
N VAL A 49 -0.82 -1.40 25.49
CA VAL A 49 -1.52 -0.25 24.90
C VAL A 49 -0.80 0.20 23.63
N GLY A 50 -1.55 0.76 22.69
CA GLY A 50 -1.07 1.18 21.37
C GLY A 50 -0.78 0.01 20.42
N TRP A 51 -0.02 0.29 19.37
CA TRP A 51 0.34 -0.68 18.33
C TRP A 51 1.23 -1.81 18.85
N ARG A 52 0.90 -3.06 18.51
CA ARG A 52 1.71 -4.26 18.81
C ARG A 52 1.74 -5.23 17.64
N ASN A 53 2.92 -5.77 17.36
CA ASN A 53 3.08 -6.89 16.44
C ASN A 53 2.97 -8.20 17.21
N ILE A 54 2.00 -9.03 16.82
CA ILE A 54 1.74 -10.34 17.42
C ILE A 54 1.64 -11.32 16.25
N ASP A 55 2.56 -12.28 16.21
CA ASP A 55 2.65 -13.30 15.16
C ASP A 55 2.63 -12.72 13.73
N GLY A 56 3.36 -11.63 13.51
CA GLY A 56 3.50 -11.00 12.20
C GLY A 56 2.33 -10.09 11.80
N LYS A 57 1.28 -9.99 12.62
CA LYS A 57 0.15 -9.07 12.40
C LYS A 57 0.20 -7.91 13.39
N TRP A 58 -0.22 -6.73 12.95
CA TRP A 58 -0.31 -5.55 13.81
C TRP A 58 -1.71 -5.39 14.36
N TYR A 59 -1.80 -5.14 15.66
CA TYR A 59 -3.03 -4.86 16.39
C TYR A 59 -2.87 -3.55 17.15
N TYR A 60 -3.96 -2.84 17.38
CA TYR A 60 -3.97 -1.65 18.22
C TYR A 60 -4.77 -1.90 19.49
N PHE A 61 -4.20 -1.55 20.64
CA PHE A 61 -4.86 -1.64 21.93
C PHE A 61 -5.18 -0.24 22.46
N SER A 62 -6.42 -0.02 22.91
CA SER A 62 -6.84 1.24 23.51
C SER A 62 -6.07 1.56 24.79
N SER A 63 -6.26 2.74 25.36
CA SER A 63 -5.70 3.10 26.68
C SER A 63 -6.11 2.14 27.79
N ASP A 64 -7.26 1.49 27.64
CA ASP A 64 -7.83 0.54 28.60
C ASP A 64 -7.32 -0.89 28.37
N GLY A 65 -6.44 -1.08 27.37
CA GLY A 65 -5.79 -2.36 27.09
C GLY A 65 -6.56 -3.30 26.17
N TYR A 66 -7.74 -2.91 25.69
CA TYR A 66 -8.56 -3.73 24.80
C TYR A 66 -8.22 -3.50 23.32
N MET A 67 -8.21 -4.57 22.55
CA MET A 67 -7.97 -4.59 21.11
C MET A 67 -9.08 -3.84 20.39
N VAL A 68 -8.68 -2.91 19.55
CA VAL A 68 -9.55 -2.16 18.65
C VAL A 68 -9.81 -2.99 17.39
N HIS A 69 -11.02 -2.92 16.83
CA HIS A 69 -11.41 -3.56 15.57
C HIS A 69 -12.43 -2.71 14.81
N ASP A 70 -12.67 -3.04 13.53
CA ASP A 70 -13.69 -2.41 12.66
C ASP A 70 -13.61 -0.87 12.60
N THR A 71 -12.40 -0.31 12.56
CA THR A 71 -12.21 1.14 12.58
C THR A 71 -10.90 1.54 11.92
N THR A 72 -10.57 2.84 11.95
CA THR A 72 -9.30 3.38 11.48
C THR A 72 -8.53 3.98 12.65
N VAL A 73 -7.27 3.56 12.84
CA VAL A 73 -6.36 4.11 13.85
C VAL A 73 -5.13 4.67 13.15
N ASP A 74 -4.79 5.94 13.42
CA ASP A 74 -3.65 6.63 12.79
C ASP A 74 -3.63 6.58 11.24
N GLY A 75 -4.80 6.46 10.61
CA GLY A 75 -4.94 6.31 9.15
C GLY A 75 -4.83 4.88 8.62
N TYR A 76 -4.65 3.89 9.49
CA TYR A 76 -4.59 2.47 9.15
C TYR A 76 -5.93 1.78 9.43
N GLN A 77 -6.45 1.05 8.44
CA GLN A 77 -7.71 0.32 8.57
C GLN A 77 -7.54 -0.96 9.38
N ILE A 78 -8.28 -1.09 10.47
CA ILE A 78 -8.31 -2.26 11.32
C ILE A 78 -9.51 -3.12 10.93
N GLY A 79 -9.27 -4.39 10.63
CA GLY A 79 -10.32 -5.35 10.30
C GLY A 79 -11.14 -5.79 11.51
N SER A 80 -12.16 -6.61 11.26
CA SER A 80 -13.04 -7.16 12.30
C SER A 80 -12.33 -8.10 13.28
N ASN A 81 -11.22 -8.69 12.86
CA ASN A 81 -10.35 -9.49 13.73
C ASN A 81 -9.32 -8.65 14.51
N GLY A 82 -9.42 -7.32 14.44
CA GLY A 82 -8.50 -6.38 15.09
C GLY A 82 -7.11 -6.26 14.46
N ALA A 83 -6.82 -7.04 13.43
CA ALA A 83 -5.58 -6.91 12.69
C ALA A 83 -5.66 -5.72 11.73
N TRP A 84 -4.58 -4.95 11.63
CA TRP A 84 -4.41 -3.98 10.55
C TRP A 84 -4.49 -4.72 9.21
N ILE A 85 -5.36 -4.22 8.33
CA ILE A 85 -5.48 -4.66 6.94
C ILE A 85 -4.26 -4.14 6.19
N GLN A 86 -3.24 -4.99 6.13
CA GLN A 86 -2.12 -4.81 5.21
C GLN A 86 -2.57 -5.25 3.83
N GLU A 87 -2.45 -4.39 2.83
CA GLU A 87 -2.42 -4.86 1.45
C GLU A 87 -1.23 -5.81 1.35
N SER A 88 -1.49 -7.13 1.27
CA SER A 88 -0.39 -8.08 1.19
C SER A 88 0.39 -7.81 -0.09
N GLU A 89 1.71 -7.83 0.00
CA GLU A 89 2.60 -7.55 -1.13
C GLU A 89 2.33 -8.51 -2.31
N ASP A 90 1.89 -9.73 -2.01
CA ASP A 90 1.42 -10.72 -2.98
C ASP A 90 0.09 -10.33 -3.65
N ALA A 91 -0.89 -9.81 -2.91
CA ALA A 91 -2.15 -9.37 -3.49
C ALA A 91 -1.96 -8.07 -4.30
N SER A 92 -1.15 -7.15 -3.78
CA SER A 92 -0.79 -5.90 -4.45
C SER A 92 0.02 -6.16 -5.73
N SER A 93 0.98 -7.09 -5.69
CA SER A 93 1.76 -7.49 -6.87
C SER A 93 0.92 -8.22 -7.91
N ASN A 94 0.03 -9.14 -7.51
CA ASN A 94 -0.90 -9.80 -8.42
C ASN A 94 -1.87 -8.81 -9.08
N LEU A 95 -2.37 -7.83 -8.31
CA LEU A 95 -3.22 -6.76 -8.85
C LEU A 95 -2.45 -5.86 -9.84
N LYS A 96 -1.24 -5.42 -9.50
CA LYS A 96 -0.39 -4.63 -10.40
C LYS A 96 -0.09 -5.37 -11.70
N GLN A 97 0.18 -6.67 -11.64
CA GLN A 97 0.37 -7.49 -12.84
C GLN A 97 -0.88 -7.52 -13.71
N LYS A 98 -2.04 -7.80 -13.11
CA LYS A 98 -3.33 -7.80 -13.82
C LYS A 98 -3.63 -6.45 -14.49
N ILE A 99 -3.37 -5.33 -13.80
CA ILE A 99 -3.59 -4.00 -14.35
C ILE A 99 -2.68 -3.75 -15.56
N ARG A 100 -1.37 -4.03 -15.44
CA ARG A 100 -0.41 -3.84 -16.53
C ARG A 100 -0.74 -4.71 -17.76
N GLU A 101 -1.11 -5.97 -17.55
CA GLU A 101 -1.56 -6.85 -18.63
C GLU A 101 -2.86 -6.34 -19.29
N THR A 102 -3.85 -5.92 -18.49
CA THR A 102 -5.12 -5.38 -19.00
C THR A 102 -4.87 -4.16 -19.87
N VAL A 103 -4.08 -3.21 -19.37
CA VAL A 103 -3.80 -1.95 -20.05
C VAL A 103 -2.93 -2.16 -21.29
N PHE A 104 -1.94 -3.06 -21.23
CA PHE A 104 -1.15 -3.42 -22.40
C PHE A 104 -2.02 -3.96 -23.53
N ASN A 105 -3.06 -4.74 -23.21
CA ASN A 105 -3.99 -5.27 -24.22
C ASN A 105 -4.97 -4.21 -24.77
N GLU A 106 -5.14 -3.08 -24.09
CA GLU A 106 -5.90 -1.93 -24.61
C GLU A 106 -5.07 -1.06 -25.57
N LEU A 107 -3.74 -1.14 -25.53
CA LEU A 107 -2.86 -0.45 -26.49
C LEU A 107 -3.14 -0.92 -27.92
N THR A 108 -3.01 0.02 -28.87
CA THR A 108 -3.10 -0.29 -30.29
C THR A 108 -2.01 -1.27 -30.72
N SER A 109 -2.22 -1.98 -31.82
CA SER A 109 -1.23 -2.93 -32.35
C SER A 109 0.12 -2.27 -32.67
N GLY A 110 0.11 -1.00 -33.11
CA GLY A 110 1.34 -0.24 -33.38
C GLY A 110 2.11 0.10 -32.10
N GLU A 111 1.42 0.60 -31.08
CA GLU A 111 2.02 0.89 -29.77
C GLU A 111 2.63 -0.38 -29.16
N ARG A 112 1.88 -1.49 -29.12
CA ARG A 112 2.38 -2.77 -28.59
C ARG A 112 3.62 -3.27 -29.30
N GLN A 113 3.74 -3.06 -30.62
CA GLN A 113 4.94 -3.45 -31.37
C GLN A 113 6.15 -2.60 -31.03
N SER A 114 5.93 -1.34 -30.63
CA SER A 114 7.00 -0.43 -30.22
C SER A 114 7.48 -0.66 -28.78
N VAL A 115 6.68 -1.30 -27.92
CA VAL A 115 7.07 -1.66 -26.55
C VAL A 115 8.30 -2.57 -26.57
N SER A 116 9.29 -2.22 -25.74
CA SER A 116 10.46 -3.04 -25.46
C SER A 116 10.10 -4.10 -24.41
N GLY A 117 10.27 -5.37 -24.75
CA GLY A 117 9.88 -6.48 -23.88
C GLY A 117 8.37 -6.72 -23.90
N SER A 118 7.74 -6.65 -22.72
CA SER A 118 6.36 -7.03 -22.47
C SER A 118 5.68 -6.07 -21.48
N TRP A 119 4.41 -6.35 -21.15
CA TRP A 119 3.71 -5.62 -20.09
C TRP A 119 4.40 -5.71 -18.72
N GLN A 120 5.22 -6.74 -18.48
CA GLN A 120 5.92 -6.93 -17.20
C GLN A 120 7.00 -5.90 -16.95
N ASP A 121 7.52 -5.31 -18.03
CA ASP A 121 8.58 -4.31 -18.03
C ASP A 121 8.04 -2.89 -17.83
N SER A 122 6.70 -2.74 -17.75
CA SER A 122 6.07 -1.45 -17.49
C SER A 122 6.05 -1.08 -16.02
N GLU A 123 6.19 0.21 -15.74
CA GLU A 123 6.10 0.76 -14.38
C GLU A 123 4.70 1.30 -14.13
N ILE A 124 4.14 1.03 -12.94
CA ILE A 124 2.83 1.53 -12.53
C ILE A 124 2.96 2.44 -11.31
N SER A 125 2.46 3.66 -11.46
CA SER A 125 2.43 4.70 -10.43
C SER A 125 1.00 5.15 -10.16
N LYS A 126 0.77 5.72 -8.98
CA LYS A 126 -0.49 6.38 -8.62
C LYS A 126 -0.24 7.87 -8.48
N ILE A 127 -0.94 8.66 -9.30
CA ILE A 127 -0.76 10.12 -9.35
C ILE A 127 -2.10 10.83 -9.19
N THR A 128 -2.07 12.14 -8.97
CA THR A 128 -3.22 13.03 -9.22
C THR A 128 -3.10 13.54 -10.65
N LEU A 129 -4.11 13.35 -11.48
CA LEU A 129 -4.08 13.80 -12.87
C LEU A 129 -4.31 15.32 -12.93
N GLU A 130 -3.37 16.05 -13.52
CA GLU A 130 -3.44 17.50 -13.69
C GLU A 130 -3.63 17.88 -15.17
N ASP A 131 -4.18 19.08 -15.40
CA ASP A 131 -4.32 19.62 -16.75
C ASP A 131 -2.93 19.88 -17.34
N GLY A 132 -2.74 19.54 -18.62
CA GLY A 132 -1.44 19.68 -19.30
C GLY A 132 -0.46 18.52 -19.12
N MET A 133 -0.80 17.46 -18.35
CA MET A 133 0.05 16.26 -18.27
C MET A 133 0.02 15.38 -19.55
N GLY A 134 -0.90 15.67 -20.48
CA GLY A 134 -1.08 14.86 -21.67
C GLY A 134 -2.39 15.11 -22.41
N THR A 135 -2.69 14.23 -23.36
CA THR A 135 -3.99 14.18 -24.04
C THR A 135 -4.97 13.34 -23.22
N ILE A 136 -5.97 13.99 -22.62
CA ILE A 136 -6.93 13.36 -21.71
C ILE A 136 -8.31 13.34 -22.37
N ASN A 137 -8.84 12.13 -22.60
CA ASN A 137 -10.10 11.94 -23.31
C ASN A 137 -11.31 12.38 -22.48
N ASP A 138 -11.27 12.13 -21.16
CA ASP A 138 -12.31 12.55 -20.22
C ASP A 138 -11.73 13.50 -19.16
N LYS A 139 -12.05 14.79 -19.30
CA LYS A 139 -11.60 15.83 -18.36
C LYS A 139 -12.21 15.70 -16.96
N SER A 140 -13.19 14.81 -16.75
CA SER A 140 -13.75 14.54 -15.41
C SER A 140 -12.73 13.90 -14.46
N TYR A 141 -11.60 13.41 -14.97
CA TYR A 141 -10.49 12.85 -14.18
C TYR A 141 -9.49 13.90 -13.68
N ILE A 142 -9.55 15.14 -14.15
CA ILE A 142 -8.66 16.20 -13.67
C ILE A 142 -8.89 16.44 -12.17
N GLY A 143 -7.80 16.45 -11.41
CA GLY A 143 -7.79 16.56 -9.95
C GLY A 143 -8.11 15.26 -9.21
N LYS A 144 -8.30 14.13 -9.91
CA LYS A 144 -8.56 12.81 -9.30
C LYS A 144 -7.32 11.92 -9.34
N GLN A 145 -7.32 10.92 -8.47
CA GLN A 145 -6.29 9.89 -8.50
C GLN A 145 -6.52 8.92 -9.66
N VAL A 146 -5.45 8.66 -10.41
CA VAL A 146 -5.42 7.71 -11.54
C VAL A 146 -4.17 6.85 -11.46
N TYR A 147 -4.15 5.75 -12.20
CA TYR A 147 -2.89 5.06 -12.47
C TYR A 147 -2.18 5.73 -13.66
N LEU A 148 -0.86 5.83 -13.57
CA LEU A 148 0.04 6.15 -14.67
C LEU A 148 0.84 4.89 -14.96
N ILE A 149 0.85 4.45 -16.21
CA ILE A 149 1.64 3.29 -16.63
C ILE A 149 2.58 3.68 -17.75
N ASP A 150 3.85 3.37 -17.53
CA ASP A 150 4.95 3.68 -18.40
C ASP A 150 5.46 2.41 -19.08
N PHE A 151 5.28 2.31 -20.39
CA PHE A 151 5.79 1.21 -21.19
C PHE A 151 7.08 1.64 -21.89
N PRO A 152 8.24 1.05 -21.57
CA PRO A 152 9.47 1.34 -22.29
C PRO A 152 9.33 0.94 -23.76
N THR A 153 9.91 1.69 -24.68
CA THR A 153 9.88 1.43 -26.12
C THR A 153 11.25 1.01 -26.64
N LYS A 154 11.28 0.45 -27.84
CA LYS A 154 12.50 0.04 -28.56
C LYS A 154 13.29 1.22 -29.12
N ASN A 155 12.76 2.44 -29.07
CA ASN A 155 13.42 3.60 -29.65
C ASN A 155 14.60 4.03 -28.78
N GLU A 156 15.77 4.24 -29.42
CA GLU A 156 16.96 4.80 -28.77
C GLU A 156 16.94 6.33 -28.71
N ILE A 157 16.00 6.97 -29.42
CA ILE A 157 15.81 8.43 -29.47
C ILE A 157 14.45 8.76 -28.84
N GLU A 158 14.41 9.80 -28.02
CA GLU A 158 13.21 10.24 -27.30
C GLU A 158 12.03 10.58 -28.24
N PRO A 159 10.78 10.28 -27.81
CA PRO A 159 10.44 9.64 -26.55
C PRO A 159 10.63 8.11 -26.60
N ASN A 160 11.34 7.58 -25.61
CA ASN A 160 11.63 6.15 -25.48
C ASN A 160 10.59 5.42 -24.61
N ILE A 161 9.43 6.03 -24.36
CA ILE A 161 8.42 5.53 -23.44
C ILE A 161 7.01 5.87 -23.94
N ILE A 162 6.04 4.99 -23.69
CA ILE A 162 4.61 5.25 -23.87
C ILE A 162 4.00 5.38 -22.49
N THR A 163 3.55 6.59 -22.14
CA THR A 163 2.87 6.87 -20.89
C THR A 163 1.36 6.91 -21.10
N VAL A 164 0.61 6.14 -20.31
CA VAL A 164 -0.86 6.14 -20.33
C VAL A 164 -1.44 6.43 -18.95
N PHE A 165 -2.56 7.16 -18.94
CA PHE A 165 -3.39 7.38 -17.76
C PHE A 165 -4.55 6.39 -17.75
N VAL A 166 -4.84 5.80 -16.60
CA VAL A 166 -5.75 4.67 -16.47
C VAL A 166 -6.71 4.86 -15.30
N ASP A 167 -8.01 4.60 -15.53
CA ASP A 167 -9.02 4.62 -14.47
C ASP A 167 -8.75 3.54 -13.41
N MET A 168 -8.86 3.91 -12.14
CA MET A 168 -8.50 3.03 -11.03
C MET A 168 -9.52 1.91 -10.75
N ASN A 169 -10.72 1.98 -11.31
CA ASN A 169 -11.81 1.05 -11.01
C ASN A 169 -11.98 -0.01 -12.10
N ASN A 170 -11.90 0.41 -13.37
CA ASN A 170 -12.14 -0.43 -14.53
C ASN A 170 -10.90 -0.64 -15.40
N TYR A 171 -9.78 0.00 -15.07
CA TYR A 171 -8.48 -0.14 -15.74
C TYR A 171 -8.46 0.25 -17.21
N LYS A 172 -9.40 1.10 -17.65
CA LYS A 172 -9.42 1.63 -19.01
C LYS A 172 -8.45 2.77 -19.19
N ILE A 173 -7.82 2.84 -20.36
CA ILE A 173 -7.02 4.00 -20.79
C ILE A 173 -7.94 5.21 -20.94
N ILE A 174 -7.64 6.28 -20.19
CA ILE A 174 -8.38 7.55 -20.19
C ILE A 174 -7.58 8.69 -20.84
N GLY A 175 -6.30 8.47 -21.14
CA GLY A 175 -5.45 9.45 -21.81
C GLY A 175 -4.01 8.97 -21.98
N TYR A 176 -3.22 9.78 -22.67
CA TYR A 176 -1.81 9.56 -22.94
C TYR A 176 -1.00 10.73 -22.40
N GLY A 177 0.11 10.42 -21.73
CA GLY A 177 1.05 11.42 -21.22
C GLY A 177 1.82 12.10 -22.34
N PHE A 178 2.20 13.36 -22.15
CA PHE A 178 3.23 13.97 -22.97
C PHE A 178 4.59 13.44 -22.51
N VAL A 179 5.43 13.14 -23.48
CA VAL A 179 6.80 12.68 -23.30
C VAL A 179 7.65 13.65 -24.09
N ASP A 180 8.44 14.43 -23.36
CA ASP A 180 9.34 15.46 -23.89
C ASP A 180 10.54 14.83 -24.61
#